data_AF-A0A6G7ENR9-F1
#
_entry.id   AF-A0A6G7ENR9-F1
#
_cell.length_a   1.000
_cell.length_b   1.000
_cell.length_c   1.000
_cell.angle_alpha   90.00
_cell.angle_beta   90.00
_cell.angle_gamma   90.00
#
_symmetry.space_group_name_H-M   'P 1'
#
loop_
_entity.id
_entity.type
_entity.pdbx_description
1 polymer ?
#
loop_
_entity_poly.entity_id
_entity_poly.type
_entity_poly.pdbx_seq_one_letter_code
_entity_poly.pdbx_strand_id
1 'polypeptide(L)'
;MKKVNKLDEIWYRGLCSPSELERILYPRNAFDHLLHRKVDIISNNTRYTRQVINFFHKSGKSSISSYFDEQHYENYISYLCESDELKCKKISYGDLFDAPVNAFAEMTEWGPIIYINESLKYYNKFFNLCFLYLDDDQVPNDVKVNSLRIATRLLLGSESMDFRMDPRGIIPQSINNNLDLITDYQMAFIVGHEFGHFFCNHLDNNKTKTLYLKQRDSQLRNVKVYSQSHKQEFEADIDSLNRPLYDEKKYKNVFNFTIIWFYSQIFSEKVLDIVNPRPEYKKSHPPATARISNILNECKIPKGFDSKTIEYLDKKIEVLIKLIEDELAYNFDIYEQYGSCYLSSPNTAWRGKELVDRVDY
;
A
#
# COMPACT_ATOMS: atom_id res chain seq x y z
N MET A 1 -29.31 22.36 7.47
CA MET A 1 -29.49 20.96 7.02
C MET A 1 -29.48 20.95 5.50
N LYS A 2 -28.44 20.40 4.85
CA LYS A 2 -28.49 20.12 3.41
C LYS A 2 -29.61 19.08 3.21
N LYS A 3 -30.56 19.35 2.30
CA LYS A 3 -31.57 18.36 1.92
C LYS A 3 -30.84 17.15 1.33
N VAL A 4 -30.97 15.99 1.96
CA VAL A 4 -30.52 14.74 1.36
C VAL A 4 -31.29 14.53 0.07
N ASN A 5 -30.55 14.31 -1.01
CA ASN A 5 -31.13 13.95 -2.29
C ASN A 5 -31.66 12.52 -2.16
N LYS A 6 -32.96 12.31 -2.38
CA LYS A 6 -33.58 10.96 -2.37
C LYS A 6 -32.89 10.00 -3.35
N LEU A 7 -32.22 10.53 -4.37
CA LEU A 7 -31.43 9.74 -5.32
C LEU A 7 -30.20 9.11 -4.65
N ASP A 8 -29.52 9.80 -3.73
CA ASP A 8 -28.34 9.29 -3.04
C ASP A 8 -28.70 8.11 -2.13
N GLU A 9 -29.85 8.20 -1.44
CA GLU A 9 -30.35 7.10 -0.61
C GLU A 9 -30.61 5.82 -1.44
N ILE A 10 -31.20 5.96 -2.63
CA ILE A 10 -31.43 4.83 -3.55
C ILE A 10 -30.10 4.29 -4.07
N TRP A 11 -29.17 5.18 -4.40
CA TRP A 11 -27.86 4.86 -4.96
C TRP A 11 -27.02 3.99 -4.02
N TYR A 12 -27.02 4.29 -2.71
CA TYR A 12 -26.19 3.56 -1.74
C TYR A 12 -26.86 2.35 -1.08
N ARG A 13 -28.20 2.22 -1.19
CA ARG A 13 -28.97 1.17 -0.49
C ARG A 13 -28.53 -0.26 -0.84
N GLY A 14 -27.98 -0.48 -2.04
CA GLY A 14 -27.47 -1.79 -2.45
C GLY A 14 -26.12 -2.18 -1.80
N LEU A 15 -25.42 -1.23 -1.18
CA LEU A 15 -24.08 -1.42 -0.63
C LEU A 15 -24.01 -1.30 0.90
N CYS A 16 -25.00 -0.66 1.51
CA CYS A 16 -24.99 -0.31 2.92
C CYS A 16 -26.16 -0.92 3.68
N SER A 17 -25.90 -1.29 4.94
CA SER A 17 -26.98 -1.56 5.90
C SER A 17 -27.77 -0.28 6.23
N PRO A 18 -29.00 -0.38 6.77
CA PRO A 18 -29.80 0.81 7.11
C PRO A 18 -29.10 1.78 8.08
N SER A 19 -28.31 1.26 9.02
CA SER A 19 -27.56 2.09 9.98
C SER A 19 -26.35 2.78 9.32
N GLU A 20 -25.64 2.11 8.42
CA GLU A 20 -24.57 2.73 7.63
C GLU A 20 -25.10 3.81 6.69
N LEU A 21 -26.28 3.59 6.09
CA LEU A 21 -26.93 4.55 5.20
C LEU A 21 -27.20 5.89 5.90
N GLU A 22 -27.70 5.86 7.14
CA GLU A 22 -27.88 7.09 7.92
C GLU A 22 -26.53 7.81 8.17
N ARG A 23 -25.49 7.05 8.51
CA ARG A 23 -24.16 7.57 8.85
C ARG A 23 -23.48 8.23 7.65
N ILE A 24 -23.60 7.67 6.44
CA ILE A 24 -22.99 8.26 5.24
C ILE A 24 -23.75 9.50 4.75
N LEU A 25 -25.08 9.52 4.90
CA LEU A 25 -25.91 10.68 4.49
C LEU A 25 -25.76 11.85 5.46
N TYR A 26 -25.45 11.56 6.73
CA TYR A 26 -25.24 12.56 7.77
C TYR A 26 -24.01 12.23 8.63
N PRO A 27 -22.78 12.38 8.11
CA PRO A 27 -21.57 12.10 8.87
C PRO A 27 -21.51 12.93 10.14
N ARG A 28 -21.14 12.31 11.27
CA ARG A 28 -21.04 12.99 12.58
C ARG A 28 -19.64 12.94 13.18
N ASN A 29 -18.77 12.10 12.64
CA ASN A 29 -17.41 11.85 13.13
C ASN A 29 -16.53 11.32 11.99
N ALA A 30 -15.24 11.17 12.27
CA ALA A 30 -14.25 10.71 11.30
C ALA A 30 -14.52 9.29 10.77
N PHE A 31 -15.14 8.39 11.56
CA PHE A 31 -15.51 7.04 11.09
C PHE A 31 -16.63 7.11 10.05
N ASP A 32 -17.63 7.96 10.26
CA ASP A 32 -18.71 8.16 9.30
C ASP A 32 -18.20 8.81 8.00
N HIS A 33 -17.27 9.75 8.13
CA HIS A 33 -16.61 10.38 6.98
C HIS A 33 -15.82 9.35 6.15
N LEU A 34 -15.02 8.50 6.81
CA LEU A 34 -14.28 7.43 6.14
C LEU A 34 -15.23 6.42 5.48
N LEU A 35 -16.31 6.03 6.17
CA LEU A 35 -17.34 5.16 5.62
C LEU A 35 -17.98 5.75 4.36
N HIS A 36 -18.31 7.04 4.37
CA HIS A 36 -18.86 7.74 3.22
C HIS A 36 -17.91 7.70 2.02
N ARG A 37 -16.61 7.99 2.23
CA ARG A 37 -15.58 7.89 1.17
C ARG A 37 -15.50 6.50 0.56
N LYS A 38 -15.52 5.44 1.38
CA LYS A 38 -15.51 4.05 0.89
C LYS A 38 -16.69 3.80 -0.07
N VAL A 39 -17.89 4.18 0.35
CA VAL A 39 -19.12 3.96 -0.42
C VAL A 39 -19.15 4.79 -1.70
N ASP A 40 -18.72 6.04 -1.65
CA ASP A 40 -18.62 6.92 -2.82
C ASP A 40 -17.70 6.32 -3.89
N ILE A 41 -16.52 5.85 -3.50
CA ILE A 41 -15.57 5.28 -4.45
C ILE A 41 -16.12 4.00 -5.09
N ILE A 42 -16.73 3.13 -4.28
CA ILE A 42 -17.25 1.85 -4.75
C ILE A 42 -18.44 2.07 -5.70
N SER A 43 -19.38 2.92 -5.30
CA SER A 43 -20.61 3.17 -6.07
C SER A 43 -20.33 3.84 -7.42
N ASN A 44 -19.26 4.64 -7.52
CA ASN A 44 -18.83 5.27 -8.76
C ASN A 44 -17.96 4.37 -9.66
N ASN A 45 -17.68 3.13 -9.24
CA ASN A 45 -16.91 2.17 -10.03
C ASN A 45 -17.66 0.84 -10.17
N THR A 46 -18.09 0.54 -11.40
CA THR A 46 -18.88 -0.67 -11.69
C THR A 46 -18.16 -1.96 -11.30
N ARG A 47 -16.82 -2.05 -11.46
CA ARG A 47 -16.07 -3.25 -11.08
C ARG A 47 -16.00 -3.40 -9.56
N TYR A 48 -15.79 -2.31 -8.83
CA TYR A 48 -15.77 -2.34 -7.36
C TYR A 48 -17.14 -2.71 -6.82
N THR A 49 -18.21 -2.11 -7.37
CA THR A 49 -19.60 -2.44 -7.03
C THR A 49 -19.88 -3.93 -7.27
N ARG A 50 -19.54 -4.48 -8.44
CA ARG A 50 -19.73 -5.91 -8.76
C ARG A 50 -19.00 -6.81 -7.76
N GLN A 51 -17.74 -6.52 -7.45
CA GLN A 51 -16.94 -7.30 -6.52
C GLN A 51 -17.52 -7.30 -5.10
N VAL A 52 -17.96 -6.14 -4.60
CA VAL A 52 -18.56 -5.98 -3.27
C VAL A 52 -19.89 -6.71 -3.18
N ILE A 53 -20.76 -6.56 -4.20
CA ILE A 53 -22.04 -7.29 -4.25
C ILE A 53 -21.82 -8.80 -4.29
N ASN A 54 -20.87 -9.28 -5.10
CA ASN A 54 -20.51 -10.70 -5.14
C ASN A 54 -20.01 -11.21 -3.77
N PHE A 55 -19.20 -10.41 -3.07
CA PHE A 55 -18.77 -10.72 -1.72
C PHE A 55 -19.96 -10.84 -0.74
N PHE A 56 -20.93 -9.92 -0.80
CA PHE A 56 -22.14 -9.98 0.01
C PHE A 56 -22.98 -11.23 -0.27
N HIS A 57 -23.17 -11.57 -1.54
CA HIS A 57 -23.88 -12.80 -1.91
C HIS A 57 -23.20 -14.07 -1.39
N LYS A 58 -21.86 -14.16 -1.48
CA LYS A 58 -21.11 -15.34 -1.02
C LYS A 58 -21.00 -15.44 0.50
N SER A 59 -20.87 -14.30 1.18
CA SER A 59 -20.64 -14.26 2.64
C SER A 59 -21.92 -14.16 3.47
N GLY A 60 -23.05 -13.80 2.86
CA GLY A 60 -24.29 -13.49 3.56
C GLY A 60 -24.25 -12.16 4.35
N LYS A 61 -23.18 -11.38 4.21
CA LYS A 61 -23.04 -10.05 4.83
C LYS A 61 -23.70 -8.97 3.96
N SER A 62 -24.07 -7.85 4.57
CA SER A 62 -24.76 -6.73 3.90
C SER A 62 -24.28 -5.35 4.38
N SER A 63 -23.04 -5.28 4.86
CA SER A 63 -22.42 -4.05 5.37
C SER A 63 -21.09 -3.82 4.69
N ILE A 64 -20.86 -2.59 4.23
CA ILE A 64 -19.60 -2.23 3.58
C ILE A 64 -18.43 -2.26 4.55
N SER A 65 -18.66 -1.95 5.83
CA SER A 65 -17.64 -2.05 6.88
C SER A 65 -17.11 -3.49 6.98
N SER A 66 -17.92 -4.49 6.67
CA SER A 66 -17.53 -5.90 6.72
C SER A 66 -16.74 -6.41 5.51
N TYR A 67 -16.61 -5.60 4.46
CA TYR A 67 -15.89 -5.94 3.24
C TYR A 67 -14.36 -5.79 3.41
N PHE A 68 -13.94 -4.72 4.08
CA PHE A 68 -12.54 -4.41 4.32
C PHE A 68 -12.02 -5.13 5.56
N ASP A 69 -10.75 -5.52 5.53
CA ASP A 69 -10.10 -6.20 6.63
C ASP A 69 -9.24 -5.21 7.43
N GLU A 70 -9.58 -5.02 8.71
CA GLU A 70 -8.89 -4.09 9.62
C GLU A 70 -7.84 -4.78 10.50
N GLN A 71 -7.62 -6.10 10.33
CA GLN A 71 -6.75 -6.90 11.22
C GLN A 71 -5.32 -6.36 11.31
N HIS A 72 -4.79 -5.79 10.23
CA HIS A 72 -3.45 -5.23 10.21
C HIS A 72 -3.31 -3.96 11.07
N TYR A 73 -4.36 -3.15 11.22
CA TYR A 73 -4.39 -2.05 12.19
C TYR A 73 -4.46 -2.57 13.62
N GLU A 74 -5.40 -3.48 13.87
CA GLU A 74 -5.60 -4.07 15.21
C GLU A 74 -4.35 -4.79 15.71
N ASN A 75 -3.70 -5.54 14.82
CA ASN A 75 -2.43 -6.20 15.09
C ASN A 75 -1.37 -5.18 15.52
N TYR A 76 -1.16 -4.09 14.77
CA TYR A 76 -0.20 -3.05 15.15
C TYR A 76 -0.55 -2.45 16.52
N ILE A 77 -1.81 -2.05 16.72
CA ILE A 77 -2.29 -1.41 17.95
C ILE A 77 -2.09 -2.32 19.16
N SER A 78 -2.30 -3.64 19.01
CA SER A 78 -2.13 -4.62 20.10
C SER A 78 -0.71 -4.71 20.66
N TYR A 79 0.30 -4.21 19.93
CA TYR A 79 1.68 -4.16 20.38
C TYR A 79 2.06 -2.80 20.98
N LEU A 80 1.15 -1.82 21.05
CA LEU A 80 1.42 -0.54 21.69
C LEU A 80 1.31 -0.64 23.21
N CYS A 81 1.89 0.33 23.91
CA CYS A 81 1.61 0.50 25.33
C CYS A 81 0.17 1.04 25.53
N GLU A 82 -0.42 0.77 26.69
CA GLU A 82 -1.82 1.16 27.01
C GLU A 82 -2.09 2.65 26.75
N SER A 83 -1.14 3.53 27.08
CA SER A 83 -1.31 4.96 26.85
C SER A 83 -1.37 5.35 25.37
N ASP A 84 -0.65 4.64 24.50
CA ASP A 84 -0.68 4.89 23.07
C ASP A 84 -1.88 4.23 22.40
N GLU A 85 -2.27 3.02 22.83
CA GLU A 85 -3.52 2.37 22.42
C GLU A 85 -4.74 3.28 22.69
N LEU A 86 -4.79 3.92 23.87
CA LEU A 86 -5.86 4.86 24.20
C LEU A 86 -5.86 6.10 23.29
N LYS A 87 -4.71 6.55 22.80
CA LYS A 87 -4.65 7.64 21.82
C LYS A 87 -5.18 7.20 20.45
N CYS A 88 -4.92 5.95 20.04
CA CYS A 88 -5.43 5.39 18.78
C CYS A 88 -6.96 5.43 18.68
N LYS A 89 -7.69 5.38 19.80
CA LYS A 89 -9.16 5.52 19.83
C LYS A 89 -9.68 6.86 19.27
N LYS A 90 -8.80 7.87 19.14
CA LYS A 90 -9.14 9.18 18.56
C LYS A 90 -8.99 9.20 17.03
N ILE A 91 -8.41 8.16 16.44
CA ILE A 91 -8.13 8.05 15.01
C ILE A 91 -9.16 7.10 14.41
N SER A 92 -9.79 7.53 13.33
CA SER A 92 -10.57 6.61 12.50
C SER A 92 -9.68 5.98 11.46
N TYR A 93 -9.74 4.66 11.34
CA TYR A 93 -8.91 3.96 10.38
C TYR A 93 -9.69 2.93 9.57
N GLY A 94 -9.09 2.50 8.46
CA GLY A 94 -9.59 1.39 7.67
C GLY A 94 -9.24 1.51 6.20
N ASP A 95 -9.35 0.39 5.48
CA ASP A 95 -8.96 0.35 4.08
C ASP A 95 -10.01 0.94 3.15
N LEU A 96 -9.57 1.43 2.00
CA LEU A 96 -10.42 1.89 0.92
C LEU A 96 -9.80 1.55 -0.45
N PHE A 97 -10.60 1.67 -1.51
CA PHE A 97 -10.05 1.67 -2.86
C PHE A 97 -9.60 3.08 -3.22
N ASP A 98 -8.42 3.24 -3.81
CA ASP A 98 -8.00 4.51 -4.43
C ASP A 98 -7.06 4.24 -5.61
N ALA A 99 -6.66 5.28 -6.35
CA ALA A 99 -5.82 5.16 -7.53
C ALA A 99 -4.34 4.82 -7.23
N PRO A 100 -3.63 5.42 -6.25
CA PRO A 100 -2.22 5.08 -6.03
C PRO A 100 -2.04 4.00 -4.97
N VAL A 101 -1.07 3.10 -5.20
CA VAL A 101 -0.53 2.16 -4.19
C VAL A 101 0.11 2.97 -3.06
N ASN A 102 -0.67 3.32 -2.04
CA ASN A 102 -0.22 4.18 -0.96
C ASN A 102 -1.05 4.01 0.33
N ALA A 103 -0.52 4.57 1.41
CA ALA A 103 -1.19 4.76 2.69
C ALA A 103 -1.19 6.26 3.03
N PHE A 104 -2.13 6.68 3.87
CA PHE A 104 -2.29 8.09 4.21
C PHE A 104 -2.73 8.27 5.65
N ALA A 105 -2.12 9.25 6.31
CA ALA A 105 -2.60 9.86 7.54
C ALA A 105 -2.92 11.34 7.28
N GLU A 106 -4.16 11.75 7.55
CA GLU A 106 -4.57 13.14 7.35
C GLU A 106 -5.53 13.64 8.43
N MET A 107 -5.54 14.96 8.62
CA MET A 107 -6.49 15.64 9.50
C MET A 107 -7.71 16.11 8.69
N THR A 108 -8.90 15.63 9.03
CA THR A 108 -10.17 16.09 8.43
C THR A 108 -10.91 17.03 9.38
N GLU A 109 -11.96 17.69 8.88
CA GLU A 109 -12.87 18.47 9.74
C GLU A 109 -13.56 17.62 10.84
N TRP A 110 -13.60 16.30 10.65
CA TRP A 110 -14.24 15.33 11.55
C TRP A 110 -13.25 14.67 12.52
N GLY A 111 -11.95 14.94 12.38
CA GLY A 111 -10.87 14.31 13.13
C GLY A 111 -9.83 13.64 12.24
N PRO A 112 -8.77 13.06 12.85
CA PRO A 112 -7.71 12.39 12.11
C PRO A 112 -8.21 11.06 11.53
N ILE A 113 -7.84 10.80 10.29
CA ILE A 113 -8.07 9.52 9.62
C ILE A 113 -6.77 8.90 9.13
N ILE A 114 -6.69 7.58 9.21
CA ILE A 114 -5.62 6.78 8.61
C ILE A 114 -6.27 5.76 7.68
N TYR A 115 -5.83 5.69 6.43
CA TYR A 115 -6.35 4.69 5.51
C TYR A 115 -5.25 4.14 4.63
N ILE A 116 -5.39 2.86 4.31
CA ILE A 116 -4.50 2.16 3.39
C ILE A 116 -5.31 1.77 2.16
N ASN A 117 -4.72 1.98 0.98
CA ASN A 117 -5.34 1.53 -0.24
C ASN A 117 -5.24 -0.01 -0.33
N GLU A 118 -6.34 -0.68 -0.65
CA GLU A 118 -6.40 -2.13 -0.84
C GLU A 118 -5.38 -2.60 -1.90
N SER A 119 -5.05 -1.74 -2.89
CA SER A 119 -4.00 -2.02 -3.90
C SER A 119 -2.62 -2.29 -3.32
N LEU A 120 -2.31 -1.76 -2.12
CA LEU A 120 -1.01 -1.93 -1.48
C LEU A 120 -0.75 -3.37 -1.05
N LYS A 121 -1.78 -4.07 -0.56
CA LYS A 121 -1.68 -5.50 -0.20
C LYS A 121 -1.38 -6.35 -1.43
N TYR A 122 -2.10 -6.12 -2.53
CA TYR A 122 -1.86 -6.84 -3.78
C TYR A 122 -0.50 -6.48 -4.39
N TYR A 123 -0.14 -5.21 -4.39
CA TYR A 123 1.16 -4.75 -4.87
C TYR A 123 2.29 -5.47 -4.14
N ASN A 124 2.28 -5.44 -2.80
CA ASN A 124 3.28 -6.13 -1.98
C ASN A 124 3.31 -7.62 -2.29
N LYS A 125 2.15 -8.27 -2.38
CA LYS A 125 2.06 -9.71 -2.69
C LYS A 125 2.71 -10.07 -4.03
N PHE A 126 2.36 -9.36 -5.11
CA PHE A 126 2.89 -9.65 -6.45
C PHE A 126 4.34 -9.20 -6.62
N PHE A 127 4.74 -8.08 -6.01
CA PHE A 127 6.15 -7.68 -5.99
C PHE A 127 7.00 -8.72 -5.25
N ASN A 128 6.57 -9.14 -4.05
CA ASN A 128 7.27 -10.13 -3.24
C ASN A 128 7.36 -11.49 -3.94
N LEU A 129 6.33 -11.92 -4.67
CA LEU A 129 6.38 -13.17 -5.44
C LEU A 129 7.50 -13.14 -6.48
N CYS A 130 7.71 -12.02 -7.17
CA CYS A 130 8.83 -11.89 -8.11
C CYS A 130 10.17 -11.73 -7.38
N PHE A 131 10.27 -10.76 -6.48
CA PHE A 131 11.52 -10.34 -5.85
C PHE A 131 12.15 -11.41 -4.95
N LEU A 132 11.33 -12.06 -4.10
CA LEU A 132 11.83 -13.05 -3.16
C LEU A 132 12.21 -14.37 -3.84
N TYR A 133 11.45 -14.76 -4.86
CA TYR A 133 11.65 -16.00 -5.62
C TYR A 133 12.45 -15.78 -6.91
N LEU A 134 13.09 -14.63 -7.10
CA LEU A 134 13.84 -14.29 -8.32
C LEU A 134 14.80 -15.42 -8.73
N ASP A 135 15.56 -15.95 -7.77
CA ASP A 135 16.55 -17.01 -7.95
C ASP A 135 16.03 -18.41 -7.60
N ASP A 136 14.73 -18.58 -7.34
CA ASP A 136 14.11 -19.84 -6.93
C ASP A 136 13.38 -20.51 -8.12
N ASP A 137 13.72 -21.76 -8.40
CA ASP A 137 13.11 -22.55 -9.49
C ASP A 137 11.68 -23.04 -9.19
N GLN A 138 11.21 -22.90 -7.93
CA GLN A 138 9.83 -23.25 -7.56
C GLN A 138 8.78 -22.37 -8.25
N VAL A 139 9.15 -21.15 -8.63
CA VAL A 139 8.28 -20.23 -9.38
C VAL A 139 8.79 -20.19 -10.82
N PRO A 140 7.95 -20.48 -11.84
CA PRO A 140 8.35 -20.34 -13.23
C PRO A 140 8.73 -18.89 -13.59
N ASN A 141 9.68 -18.71 -14.50
CA ASN A 141 10.17 -17.37 -14.85
C ASN A 141 9.08 -16.48 -15.48
N ASP A 142 8.21 -17.05 -16.31
CA ASP A 142 7.04 -16.35 -16.87
C ASP A 142 6.10 -15.85 -15.76
N VAL A 143 5.88 -16.66 -14.71
CA VAL A 143 5.11 -16.28 -13.53
C VAL A 143 5.77 -15.14 -12.77
N LYS A 144 7.10 -15.16 -12.57
CA LYS A 144 7.83 -14.07 -11.92
C LYS A 144 7.70 -12.76 -12.69
N VAL A 145 7.89 -12.80 -14.01
CA VAL A 145 7.78 -11.62 -14.89
C VAL A 145 6.34 -11.08 -14.88
N ASN A 146 5.34 -11.95 -15.02
CA ASN A 146 3.94 -11.54 -14.98
C ASN A 146 3.52 -11.01 -13.61
N SER A 147 4.09 -11.54 -12.52
CA SER A 147 3.89 -11.00 -11.18
C SER A 147 4.43 -9.57 -11.07
N LEU A 148 5.63 -9.30 -11.61
CA LEU A 148 6.18 -7.94 -11.67
C LEU A 148 5.32 -7.01 -12.53
N ARG A 149 4.78 -7.51 -13.66
CA ARG A 149 3.84 -6.76 -14.51
C ARG A 149 2.59 -6.35 -13.73
N ILE A 150 1.96 -7.28 -13.01
CA ILE A 150 0.78 -7.00 -12.19
C ILE A 150 1.11 -5.95 -11.12
N ALA A 151 2.23 -6.09 -10.40
CA ALA A 151 2.66 -5.11 -9.40
C ALA A 151 2.89 -3.72 -10.02
N THR A 152 3.52 -3.66 -11.20
CA THR A 152 3.77 -2.40 -11.92
C THR A 152 2.47 -1.77 -12.41
N ARG A 153 1.53 -2.55 -12.93
CA ARG A 153 0.21 -2.07 -13.35
C ARG A 153 -0.63 -1.59 -12.17
N LEU A 154 -0.52 -2.22 -11.01
CA LEU A 154 -1.12 -1.73 -9.75
C LEU A 154 -0.54 -0.36 -9.38
N LEU A 155 0.79 -0.22 -9.41
CA LEU A 155 1.47 1.05 -9.14
C LEU A 155 1.02 2.17 -10.09
N LEU A 156 0.85 1.86 -11.37
CA LEU A 156 0.45 2.81 -12.41
C LEU A 156 -1.07 3.05 -12.49
N GLY A 157 -1.88 2.30 -11.73
CA GLY A 157 -3.34 2.40 -11.74
C GLY A 157 -4.01 1.81 -12.98
N SER A 158 -3.30 0.98 -13.76
CA SER A 158 -3.83 0.31 -14.96
C SER A 158 -4.31 -1.12 -14.69
N GLU A 159 -4.03 -1.70 -13.52
CA GLU A 159 -4.57 -3.01 -13.12
C GLU A 159 -5.99 -2.86 -12.54
N SER A 160 -6.91 -3.75 -12.91
CA SER A 160 -8.22 -3.80 -12.27
C SER A 160 -8.13 -4.35 -10.84
N MET A 161 -8.96 -3.84 -9.93
CA MET A 161 -8.95 -4.24 -8.50
C MET A 161 -9.89 -5.40 -8.15
N ASP A 162 -10.51 -6.04 -9.15
CA ASP A 162 -11.49 -7.11 -8.97
C ASP A 162 -10.89 -8.47 -8.52
N PHE A 163 -9.70 -8.50 -7.88
CA PHE A 163 -8.96 -9.69 -7.42
C PHE A 163 -9.77 -10.74 -6.65
N ARG A 164 -10.70 -10.33 -5.76
CA ARG A 164 -11.55 -11.27 -5.01
C ARG A 164 -12.55 -12.03 -5.89
N MET A 165 -12.91 -11.42 -7.03
CA MET A 165 -13.86 -11.98 -7.98
C MET A 165 -13.11 -12.73 -9.09
N ASP A 166 -12.08 -12.11 -9.66
CA ASP A 166 -11.20 -12.67 -10.69
C ASP A 166 -9.75 -12.71 -10.18
N PRO A 167 -9.32 -13.80 -9.50
CA PRO A 167 -7.96 -13.92 -9.04
C PRO A 167 -6.98 -13.94 -10.22
N ARG A 168 -5.84 -13.23 -10.10
CA ARG A 168 -4.84 -13.17 -11.19
C ARG A 168 -4.04 -14.44 -11.39
N GLY A 169 -4.21 -15.41 -10.50
CA GLY A 169 -3.63 -16.74 -10.64
C GLY A 169 -3.81 -17.57 -9.38
N ILE A 170 -3.28 -18.78 -9.42
CA ILE A 170 -3.28 -19.75 -8.32
C ILE A 170 -1.84 -19.86 -7.84
N ILE A 171 -1.55 -19.29 -6.67
CA ILE A 171 -0.24 -19.41 -6.02
C ILE A 171 -0.28 -20.65 -5.12
N PRO A 172 0.70 -21.58 -5.23
CA PRO A 172 0.79 -22.74 -4.34
C PRO A 172 0.71 -22.35 -2.86
N GLN A 173 -0.05 -23.10 -2.06
CA GLN A 173 -0.39 -22.69 -0.68
C GLN A 173 0.83 -22.41 0.20
N SER A 174 1.92 -23.18 0.04
CA SER A 174 3.17 -22.95 0.79
C SER A 174 3.79 -21.59 0.48
N ILE A 175 3.85 -21.22 -0.81
CA ILE A 175 4.34 -19.93 -1.28
C ILE A 175 3.38 -18.83 -0.84
N ASN A 176 2.07 -19.04 -1.00
CA ASN A 176 1.06 -18.06 -0.64
C ASN A 176 1.08 -17.73 0.85
N ASN A 177 1.16 -18.74 1.73
CA ASN A 177 1.26 -18.53 3.17
C ASN A 177 2.50 -17.73 3.56
N ASN A 178 3.64 -17.99 2.89
CA ASN A 178 4.86 -17.24 3.12
C ASN A 178 4.71 -15.77 2.66
N LEU A 179 4.13 -15.55 1.48
CA LEU A 179 3.87 -14.20 0.96
C LEU A 179 2.90 -13.41 1.83
N ASP A 180 1.83 -14.05 2.30
CA ASP A 180 0.83 -13.43 3.18
C ASP A 180 1.50 -13.04 4.50
N LEU A 181 2.29 -13.94 5.11
CA LEU A 181 3.05 -13.65 6.33
C LEU A 181 4.00 -12.46 6.16
N ILE A 182 4.74 -12.41 5.05
CA ILE A 182 5.66 -11.30 4.75
C ILE A 182 4.90 -10.00 4.56
N THR A 183 3.80 -10.06 3.81
CA THR A 183 2.93 -8.91 3.57
C THR A 183 2.38 -8.39 4.90
N ASP A 184 1.95 -9.24 5.82
CA ASP A 184 1.47 -8.83 7.15
C ASP A 184 2.52 -8.05 7.95
N TYR A 185 3.79 -8.44 7.87
CA TYR A 185 4.89 -7.68 8.51
C TYR A 185 5.13 -6.34 7.83
N GLN A 186 5.04 -6.28 6.50
CA GLN A 186 5.14 -5.01 5.75
C GLN A 186 3.97 -4.10 6.10
N MET A 187 2.74 -4.63 6.17
CA MET A 187 1.55 -3.88 6.55
C MET A 187 1.65 -3.37 7.99
N ALA A 188 2.22 -4.14 8.92
CA ALA A 188 2.45 -3.67 10.29
C ALA A 188 3.38 -2.45 10.34
N PHE A 189 4.43 -2.43 9.51
CA PHE A 189 5.29 -1.24 9.37
C PHE A 189 4.57 -0.08 8.70
N ILE A 190 3.84 -0.32 7.60
CA ILE A 190 3.12 0.75 6.89
C ILE A 190 2.07 1.40 7.79
N VAL A 191 1.26 0.60 8.50
CA VAL A 191 0.34 1.10 9.52
C VAL A 191 1.10 1.90 10.58
N GLY A 192 2.18 1.33 11.11
CA GLY A 192 2.97 2.00 12.15
C GLY A 192 3.56 3.32 11.69
N HIS A 193 3.91 3.45 10.42
CA HIS A 193 4.38 4.68 9.81
C HIS A 193 3.29 5.75 9.79
N GLU A 194 2.07 5.41 9.34
CA GLU A 194 0.93 6.33 9.35
C GLU A 194 0.53 6.75 10.77
N PHE A 195 0.53 5.81 11.72
CA PHE A 195 0.32 6.12 13.13
C PHE A 195 1.46 6.96 13.70
N GLY A 196 2.70 6.76 13.25
CA GLY A 196 3.86 7.57 13.59
C GLY A 196 3.68 9.04 13.20
N HIS A 197 3.09 9.31 12.03
CA HIS A 197 2.71 10.68 11.67
C HIS A 197 1.73 11.30 12.66
N PHE A 198 0.78 10.54 13.19
CA PHE A 198 -0.08 11.01 14.26
C PHE A 198 0.68 11.22 15.59
N PHE A 199 1.44 10.23 16.06
CA PHE A 199 2.14 10.29 17.34
C PHE A 199 3.21 11.39 17.41
N CYS A 200 3.86 11.68 16.28
CA CYS A 200 4.85 12.75 16.14
C CYS A 200 4.21 14.12 15.80
N ASN A 201 2.88 14.23 15.79
CA ASN A 201 2.12 15.46 15.47
C ASN A 201 2.44 16.04 14.07
N HIS A 202 2.60 15.18 13.08
CA HIS A 202 2.87 15.60 11.70
C HIS A 202 1.61 16.09 10.96
N LEU A 203 0.41 15.67 11.41
CA LEU A 203 -0.88 15.94 10.75
C LEU A 203 -1.33 17.41 10.76
N ASP A 204 -0.77 18.25 11.63
CA ASP A 204 -1.15 19.67 11.76
C ASP A 204 -0.50 20.60 10.71
N ASN A 205 0.36 20.09 9.84
CA ASN A 205 1.16 20.91 8.94
C ASN A 205 0.45 21.30 7.64
N ASN A 206 -0.62 22.09 7.77
CA ASN A 206 -1.12 23.01 6.74
C ASN A 206 -0.15 24.16 6.41
N LYS A 207 1.16 24.02 6.67
CA LYS A 207 2.17 25.05 6.38
C LYS A 207 2.86 24.73 5.05
N THR A 208 2.23 25.20 3.98
CA THR A 208 2.89 25.62 2.75
C THR A 208 4.25 26.26 3.06
N LYS A 209 5.34 25.69 2.54
CA LYS A 209 6.58 26.44 2.32
C LYS A 209 7.22 26.07 0.98
N THR A 210 6.95 26.93 0.02
CA THR A 210 7.76 27.19 -1.17
C THR A 210 9.21 27.44 -0.74
N LEU A 211 10.14 26.58 -1.17
CA LEU A 211 11.58 26.86 -1.05
C LEU A 211 12.08 27.37 -2.40
N TYR A 212 12.13 28.69 -2.54
CA TYR A 212 13.03 29.35 -3.48
C TYR A 212 14.42 29.39 -2.85
N LEU A 213 15.38 28.65 -3.40
CA LEU A 213 16.79 28.86 -3.13
C LEU A 213 17.51 29.23 -4.43
N LYS A 214 17.60 30.55 -4.67
CA LYS A 214 18.72 31.12 -5.41
C LYS A 214 19.91 31.16 -4.46
N GLN A 215 20.99 30.46 -4.78
CA GLN A 215 22.32 30.97 -4.42
C GLN A 215 23.36 30.51 -5.44
N ARG A 216 23.98 31.52 -6.07
CA ARG A 216 25.26 31.43 -6.75
C ARG A 216 26.37 31.22 -5.70
N ASP A 217 27.45 30.63 -6.19
CA ASP A 217 28.79 30.54 -5.60
C ASP A 217 29.17 29.33 -4.73
N SER A 218 29.83 28.40 -5.42
CA SER A 218 31.20 27.91 -5.18
C SER A 218 31.60 27.49 -3.76
N GLN A 219 31.34 26.22 -3.45
CA GLN A 219 32.28 25.20 -2.93
C GLN A 219 31.45 24.02 -2.39
N LEU A 220 31.17 23.05 -3.28
CA LEU A 220 30.28 21.91 -3.00
C LEU A 220 30.95 20.91 -2.04
N ARG A 221 30.74 21.09 -0.73
CA ARG A 221 30.55 19.93 0.15
C ARG A 221 29.15 19.39 -0.15
N ASN A 222 29.06 18.13 -0.58
CA ASN A 222 27.79 17.42 -0.76
C ASN A 222 27.09 17.21 0.60
N VAL A 223 26.56 18.28 1.19
CA VAL A 223 25.68 18.19 2.36
C VAL A 223 24.27 17.95 1.82
N LYS A 224 23.75 16.73 1.96
CA LYS A 224 22.34 16.44 1.66
C LYS A 224 21.47 17.27 2.61
N VAL A 225 20.74 18.25 2.08
CA VAL A 225 19.80 19.07 2.86
C VAL A 225 18.40 18.48 2.71
N TYR A 226 17.85 17.95 3.81
CA TYR A 226 16.48 17.43 3.85
C TYR A 226 15.48 18.52 4.25
N SER A 227 14.31 18.55 3.60
CA SER A 227 13.20 19.43 3.96
C SER A 227 12.58 19.03 5.31
N GLN A 228 11.68 19.87 5.84
CA GLN A 228 10.93 19.49 7.05
C GLN A 228 10.05 18.26 6.80
N SER A 229 9.43 18.14 5.62
CA SER A 229 8.65 16.95 5.27
C SER A 229 9.53 15.69 5.27
N HIS A 230 10.74 15.76 4.73
CA HIS A 230 11.66 14.62 4.75
C HIS A 230 12.06 14.19 6.17
N LYS A 231 12.24 15.14 7.09
CA LYS A 231 12.51 14.82 8.51
C LYS A 231 11.31 14.14 9.17
N GLN A 232 10.10 14.56 8.84
CA GLN A 232 8.87 13.94 9.35
C GLN A 232 8.72 12.49 8.88
N GLU A 233 9.09 12.20 7.63
CA GLU A 233 9.10 10.84 7.10
C GLU A 233 10.11 9.95 7.85
N PHE A 234 11.32 10.47 8.10
CA PHE A 234 12.32 9.77 8.90
C PHE A 234 11.85 9.53 10.33
N GLU A 235 11.27 10.54 10.99
CA GLU A 235 10.73 10.38 12.35
C GLU A 235 9.62 9.33 12.40
N ALA A 236 8.70 9.33 11.42
CA ALA A 236 7.62 8.35 11.34
C ALA A 236 8.13 6.92 11.08
N ASP A 237 9.19 6.75 10.26
CA ASP A 237 9.86 5.45 10.05
C ASP A 237 10.42 4.86 11.34
N ILE A 238 11.16 5.68 12.09
CA ILE A 238 11.78 5.26 13.35
C ILE A 238 10.71 4.98 14.39
N ASP A 239 9.66 5.81 14.46
CA ASP A 239 8.52 5.60 15.35
C ASP A 239 7.81 4.27 15.06
N SER A 240 7.56 3.96 13.79
CA SER A 240 6.91 2.71 13.38
C SER A 240 7.63 1.46 13.87
N LEU A 241 8.97 1.49 13.92
CA LEU A 241 9.77 0.34 14.34
C LEU A 241 9.97 0.29 15.86
N ASN A 242 10.16 1.45 16.49
CA ASN A 242 10.60 1.52 17.88
C ASN A 242 9.46 1.74 18.90
N ARG A 243 8.30 2.27 18.48
CA ARG A 243 7.16 2.49 19.38
C ARG A 243 6.48 1.18 19.82
N PRO A 244 6.23 0.20 18.93
CA PRO A 244 5.59 -1.05 19.34
C PRO A 244 6.51 -1.89 20.24
N LEU A 245 5.91 -2.53 21.24
CA LEU A 245 6.54 -3.43 22.20
C LEU A 245 6.66 -4.85 21.63
N TYR A 246 7.36 -4.99 20.50
CA TYR A 246 7.61 -6.29 19.88
C TYR A 246 8.59 -7.13 20.68
N ASP A 247 8.34 -8.45 20.75
CA ASP A 247 9.39 -9.40 21.13
C ASP A 247 10.53 -9.44 20.09
N GLU A 248 11.68 -10.02 20.45
CA GLU A 248 12.87 -10.03 19.58
C GLU A 248 12.61 -10.69 18.21
N LYS A 249 11.79 -11.75 18.17
CA LYS A 249 11.49 -12.49 16.94
C LYS A 249 10.57 -11.67 16.04
N LYS A 250 9.51 -11.09 16.59
CA LYS A 250 8.57 -10.22 15.87
C LYS A 250 9.29 -8.98 15.36
N TYR A 251 10.08 -8.30 16.20
CA TYR A 251 10.85 -7.13 15.82
C TYR A 251 11.80 -7.44 14.65
N LYS A 252 12.55 -8.55 14.74
CA LYS A 252 13.43 -9.01 13.66
C LYS A 252 12.69 -9.18 12.33
N ASN A 253 11.51 -9.80 12.36
CA ASN A 253 10.72 -10.01 11.15
C ASN A 253 10.18 -8.69 10.59
N VAL A 254 9.59 -7.83 11.43
CA VAL A 254 9.11 -6.49 11.01
C VAL A 254 10.26 -5.72 10.37
N PHE A 255 11.40 -5.61 11.05
CA PHE A 255 12.59 -4.91 10.54
C PHE A 255 13.04 -5.46 9.19
N ASN A 256 13.24 -6.78 9.06
CA ASN A 256 13.70 -7.39 7.81
C ASN A 256 12.74 -7.12 6.64
N PHE A 257 11.43 -7.24 6.89
CA PHE A 257 10.42 -7.06 5.85
C PHE A 257 10.13 -5.58 5.55
N THR A 258 10.36 -4.67 6.50
CA THR A 258 10.44 -3.21 6.26
C THR A 258 11.53 -2.89 5.25
N ILE A 259 12.74 -3.46 5.41
CA ILE A 259 13.82 -3.26 4.44
C ILE A 259 13.39 -3.75 3.05
N ILE A 260 12.79 -4.94 2.94
CA ILE A 260 12.27 -5.47 1.67
C ILE A 260 11.17 -4.55 1.09
N TRP A 261 10.30 -3.99 1.92
CA TRP A 261 9.30 -3.02 1.47
C TRP A 261 9.96 -1.76 0.90
N PHE A 262 11.02 -1.23 1.50
CA PHE A 262 11.73 -0.09 0.89
C PHE A 262 12.39 -0.44 -0.45
N TYR A 263 12.82 -1.68 -0.68
CA TYR A 263 13.26 -2.11 -2.01
C TYR A 263 12.12 -2.09 -3.04
N SER A 264 10.89 -2.42 -2.66
CA SER A 264 9.72 -2.23 -3.54
C SER A 264 9.47 -0.75 -3.83
N GLN A 265 9.75 0.14 -2.87
CA GLN A 265 9.69 1.59 -3.08
C GLN A 265 10.79 2.08 -4.03
N ILE A 266 12.03 1.57 -3.93
CA ILE A 266 13.12 1.88 -4.88
C ILE A 266 12.69 1.51 -6.31
N PHE A 267 12.12 0.32 -6.50
CA PHE A 267 11.56 -0.09 -7.79
C PHE A 267 10.46 0.86 -8.27
N SER A 268 9.53 1.21 -7.38
CA SER A 268 8.40 2.08 -7.71
C SER A 268 8.85 3.49 -8.11
N GLU A 269 9.77 4.09 -7.37
CA GLU A 269 10.39 5.37 -7.70
C GLU A 269 11.00 5.34 -9.10
N LYS A 270 11.71 4.25 -9.43
CA LYS A 270 12.35 4.08 -10.73
C LYS A 270 11.34 3.92 -11.87
N VAL A 271 10.29 3.10 -11.69
CA VAL A 271 9.20 2.98 -12.66
C VAL A 271 8.53 4.33 -12.91
N LEU A 272 8.18 5.05 -11.84
CA LEU A 272 7.52 6.35 -11.95
C LEU A 272 8.43 7.39 -12.63
N ASP A 273 9.73 7.37 -12.37
CA ASP A 273 10.69 8.25 -13.04
C ASP A 273 10.84 7.93 -14.55
N ILE A 274 10.64 6.68 -14.97
CA ILE A 274 10.62 6.27 -16.38
C ILE A 274 9.32 6.73 -17.06
N VAL A 275 8.17 6.44 -16.45
CA VAL A 275 6.84 6.68 -17.04
C VAL A 275 6.44 8.15 -16.99
N ASN A 276 6.77 8.85 -15.90
CA ASN A 276 6.42 10.25 -15.67
C ASN A 276 7.58 11.00 -14.98
N PRO A 277 8.64 11.34 -15.72
CA PRO A 277 9.84 11.96 -15.15
C PRO A 277 9.50 13.29 -14.47
N ARG A 278 9.67 13.34 -13.15
CA ARG A 278 9.49 14.56 -12.35
C ARG A 278 10.84 15.18 -12.00
N PRO A 279 10.96 16.52 -12.01
CA PRO A 279 12.16 17.18 -11.49
C PRO A 279 12.37 16.85 -10.01
N GLU A 280 13.61 16.56 -9.59
CA GLU A 280 13.95 16.11 -8.22
C GLU A 280 13.41 17.02 -7.11
N TYR A 281 13.36 18.34 -7.34
CA TYR A 281 12.86 19.33 -6.37
C TYR A 281 11.34 19.28 -6.11
N LYS A 282 10.59 18.46 -6.87
CA LYS A 282 9.15 18.24 -6.68
C LYS A 282 8.81 16.93 -5.96
N LYS A 283 9.79 16.13 -5.55
CA LYS A 283 9.55 14.91 -4.76
C LYS A 283 9.20 15.31 -3.32
N SER A 284 8.03 14.89 -2.83
CA SER A 284 7.51 15.24 -1.49
C SER A 284 8.08 14.38 -0.36
N HIS A 285 8.56 13.19 -0.70
CA HIS A 285 9.16 12.21 0.21
C HIS A 285 10.66 12.05 -0.09
N PRO A 286 11.49 11.76 0.94
CA PRO A 286 12.88 11.44 0.71
C PRO A 286 12.99 10.09 -0.02
N PRO A 287 14.01 9.88 -0.87
CA PRO A 287 14.19 8.62 -1.58
C PRO A 287 14.24 7.41 -0.65
N ALA A 288 13.70 6.27 -1.08
CA ALA A 288 13.67 5.03 -0.31
C ALA A 288 15.07 4.59 0.17
N THR A 289 16.11 4.78 -0.64
CA THR A 289 17.51 4.52 -0.25
C THR A 289 17.97 5.36 0.95
N ALA A 290 17.51 6.62 1.03
CA ALA A 290 17.80 7.51 2.16
C ALA A 290 17.04 7.05 3.42
N ARG A 291 15.79 6.60 3.27
CA ARG A 291 14.98 6.06 4.38
C ARG A 291 15.57 4.75 4.93
N ILE A 292 16.02 3.83 4.06
CA ILE A 292 16.80 2.64 4.47
C ILE A 292 18.02 3.06 5.28
N SER A 293 18.82 3.99 4.75
CA SER A 293 20.04 4.44 5.43
C SER A 293 19.71 5.03 6.82
N ASN A 294 18.63 5.80 6.94
CA ASN A 294 18.19 6.36 8.21
C ASN A 294 17.79 5.26 9.21
N ILE A 295 17.01 4.28 8.79
CA ILE A 295 16.61 3.13 9.64
C ILE A 295 17.84 2.35 10.11
N LEU A 296 18.79 2.06 9.22
CA LEU A 296 20.00 1.32 9.59
C LEU A 296 20.88 2.07 10.60
N ASN A 297 20.83 3.41 10.61
CA ASN A 297 21.61 4.25 11.52
C ASN A 297 20.91 4.46 12.87
N GLU A 298 19.58 4.60 12.89
CA GLU A 298 18.84 5.07 14.06
C GLU A 298 18.04 3.96 14.77
N CYS A 299 17.73 2.84 14.12
CA CYS A 299 17.05 1.70 14.74
C CYS A 299 18.01 0.64 15.27
N LYS A 300 17.52 -0.16 16.22
CA LYS A 300 18.26 -1.34 16.72
C LYS A 300 18.36 -2.38 15.61
N ILE A 301 19.57 -2.71 15.18
CA ILE A 301 19.77 -3.75 14.17
C ILE A 301 19.53 -5.14 14.80
N PRO A 302 18.61 -5.97 14.28
CA PRO A 302 18.36 -7.31 14.79
C PRO A 302 19.57 -8.24 14.65
N LYS A 303 19.69 -9.22 15.57
CA LYS A 303 20.77 -10.21 15.51
C LYS A 303 20.71 -11.01 14.20
N GLY A 304 21.84 -11.03 13.49
CA GLY A 304 22.01 -11.74 12.22
C GLY A 304 21.59 -10.95 10.99
N PHE A 305 21.22 -9.67 11.13
CA PHE A 305 21.17 -8.73 10.01
C PHE A 305 22.57 -8.14 9.79
N ASP A 306 23.03 -8.12 8.54
CA ASP A 306 24.38 -7.66 8.19
C ASP A 306 24.41 -6.96 6.82
N SER A 307 25.59 -6.41 6.46
CA SER A 307 25.78 -5.71 5.20
C SER A 307 25.60 -6.61 3.98
N LYS A 308 25.87 -7.93 4.10
CA LYS A 308 25.68 -8.89 2.99
C LYS A 308 24.22 -9.01 2.61
N THR A 309 23.31 -8.88 3.58
CA THR A 309 21.86 -8.85 3.33
C THR A 309 21.51 -7.67 2.43
N ILE A 310 22.05 -6.48 2.71
CA ILE A 310 21.84 -5.28 1.87
C ILE A 310 22.44 -5.48 0.48
N GLU A 311 23.70 -5.91 0.38
CA GLU A 311 24.37 -6.16 -0.90
C GLU A 311 23.63 -7.16 -1.79
N TYR A 312 22.99 -8.17 -1.18
CA TYR A 312 22.17 -9.14 -1.90
C TYR A 312 20.87 -8.52 -2.43
N LEU A 313 20.19 -7.71 -1.61
CA LEU A 313 18.96 -7.03 -2.02
C LEU A 313 19.23 -5.95 -3.09
N ASP A 314 20.33 -5.23 -3.00
CA ASP A 314 20.81 -4.28 -4.02
C ASP A 314 20.96 -4.97 -5.38
N LYS A 315 21.65 -6.12 -5.43
CA LYS A 315 21.81 -6.88 -6.68
C LYS A 315 20.47 -7.36 -7.24
N LYS A 316 19.57 -7.83 -6.38
CA LYS A 316 18.24 -8.27 -6.82
C LYS A 316 17.41 -7.13 -7.40
N ILE A 317 17.43 -5.97 -6.76
CA ILE A 317 16.62 -4.84 -7.24
C ILE A 317 17.16 -4.29 -8.55
N GLU A 318 18.48 -4.28 -8.75
CA GLU A 318 19.11 -3.93 -10.03
C GLU A 318 18.63 -4.83 -11.18
N VAL A 319 18.53 -6.15 -10.95
CA VAL A 319 18.00 -7.09 -11.94
C VAL A 319 16.55 -6.76 -12.30
N LEU A 320 15.70 -6.50 -11.31
CA LEU A 320 14.29 -6.14 -11.56
C LEU A 320 14.14 -4.78 -12.25
N ILE A 321 14.97 -3.79 -11.88
CA ILE A 321 14.98 -2.48 -12.52
C ILE A 321 15.35 -2.62 -14.00
N LYS A 322 16.39 -3.39 -14.32
CA LYS A 322 16.77 -3.62 -15.71
C LYS A 322 15.67 -4.33 -16.50
N LEU A 323 15.05 -5.35 -15.89
CA LEU A 323 13.93 -6.07 -16.50
C LEU A 323 12.76 -5.14 -16.81
N ILE A 324 12.37 -4.26 -15.88
CA ILE A 324 11.25 -3.35 -16.10
C ILE A 324 11.59 -2.20 -17.05
N GLU A 325 12.84 -1.74 -17.07
CA GLU A 325 13.31 -0.76 -18.07
C GLU A 325 13.14 -1.31 -19.49
N ASP A 326 13.59 -2.55 -19.74
CA ASP A 326 13.42 -3.20 -21.04
C ASP A 326 11.93 -3.40 -21.37
N GLU A 327 11.14 -3.86 -20.40
CA GLU A 327 9.70 -4.08 -20.59
C GLU A 327 8.93 -2.79 -20.88
N LEU A 328 9.21 -1.69 -20.17
CA LEU A 328 8.57 -0.40 -20.43
C LEU A 328 9.03 0.20 -21.76
N ALA A 329 10.25 -0.09 -22.22
CA ALA A 329 10.75 0.38 -23.51
C ALA A 329 10.11 -0.35 -24.70
N TYR A 330 9.90 -1.66 -24.60
CA TYR A 330 9.42 -2.49 -25.71
C TYR A 330 7.93 -2.85 -25.66
N ASN A 331 7.33 -2.86 -24.47
CA ASN A 331 5.97 -3.37 -24.22
C ASN A 331 5.11 -2.36 -23.44
N PHE A 332 5.32 -1.05 -23.62
CA PHE A 332 4.64 0.01 -22.85
C PHE A 332 3.10 -0.09 -22.86
N ASP A 333 2.50 -0.52 -23.98
CA ASP A 333 1.05 -0.68 -24.12
C ASP A 333 0.45 -1.59 -23.05
N ILE A 334 1.22 -2.62 -22.61
CA ILE A 334 0.83 -3.53 -21.53
C ILE A 334 0.69 -2.79 -20.19
N TYR A 335 1.31 -1.63 -20.01
CA TYR A 335 1.27 -0.86 -18.77
C TYR A 335 0.28 0.31 -18.82
N GLU A 336 -0.09 0.76 -20.01
CA GLU A 336 -1.10 1.81 -20.20
C GLU A 336 -2.54 1.26 -20.22
N GLN A 337 -2.75 0.08 -20.82
CA GLN A 337 -4.09 -0.45 -20.99
C GLN A 337 -4.74 -0.86 -19.66
N TYR A 338 -5.86 -0.23 -19.31
CA TYR A 338 -6.63 -0.62 -18.13
C TYR A 338 -7.26 -2.02 -18.29
N GLY A 339 -7.02 -2.92 -17.33
CA GLY A 339 -7.56 -4.29 -17.38
C GLY A 339 -6.91 -5.27 -16.41
N SER A 340 -7.23 -6.55 -16.56
CA SER A 340 -6.67 -7.64 -15.75
C SER A 340 -5.41 -8.22 -16.42
N CYS A 341 -4.32 -8.38 -15.69
CA CYS A 341 -3.17 -9.20 -16.09
C CYS A 341 -3.07 -10.45 -15.21
N TYR A 342 -2.55 -11.56 -15.74
CA TYR A 342 -2.55 -12.86 -15.07
C TYR A 342 -1.15 -13.43 -14.91
N LEU A 343 -0.93 -14.21 -13.85
CA LEU A 343 0.34 -14.86 -13.56
C LEU A 343 0.78 -15.81 -14.68
N SER A 344 -0.17 -16.46 -15.35
CA SER A 344 0.12 -17.44 -16.39
C SER A 344 -1.05 -17.54 -17.38
N SER A 345 -0.80 -18.21 -18.52
CA SER A 345 -1.82 -18.51 -19.51
C SER A 345 -2.96 -19.37 -18.95
N PRO A 346 -4.17 -19.29 -19.52
CA PRO A 346 -5.29 -20.14 -19.12
C PRO A 346 -4.97 -21.63 -19.19
N ASN A 347 -5.64 -22.41 -18.34
CA ASN A 347 -5.51 -23.86 -18.23
C ASN A 347 -4.13 -24.35 -17.78
N THR A 348 -3.37 -23.48 -17.08
CA THR A 348 -2.12 -23.84 -16.41
C THR A 348 -2.32 -23.96 -14.90
N ALA A 349 -1.41 -24.63 -14.19
CA ALA A 349 -1.47 -24.77 -12.73
C ALA A 349 -1.47 -23.42 -11.98
N TRP A 350 -0.91 -22.37 -12.61
CA TRP A 350 -0.78 -21.03 -12.04
C TRP A 350 -1.93 -20.07 -12.42
N ARG A 351 -2.88 -20.50 -13.27
CA ARG A 351 -4.07 -19.70 -13.64
C ARG A 351 -5.38 -20.41 -13.35
N GLY A 352 -5.42 -21.73 -13.52
CA GLY A 352 -6.66 -22.50 -13.57
C GLY A 352 -7.39 -22.31 -14.91
N LYS A 353 -8.68 -22.67 -14.92
CA LYS A 353 -9.56 -22.55 -16.09
C LYS A 353 -9.67 -21.08 -16.53
N GLU A 354 -9.81 -20.86 -17.83
CA GLU A 354 -10.25 -19.57 -18.35
C GLU A 354 -11.62 -19.18 -17.77
N LEU A 355 -11.74 -17.94 -17.30
CA LEU A 355 -12.97 -17.39 -16.73
C LEU A 355 -13.66 -16.47 -17.75
N VAL A 356 -14.96 -16.66 -17.95
CA VAL A 356 -15.78 -15.93 -18.93
C VAL A 356 -16.78 -15.04 -18.19
N ASP A 357 -16.75 -13.72 -18.45
CA ASP A 357 -17.48 -12.64 -17.72
C ASP A 357 -19.00 -12.88 -17.53
N ARG A 358 -19.65 -13.68 -18.38
CA ARG A 358 -21.10 -13.96 -18.33
C ARG A 358 -21.45 -15.40 -17.93
N VAL A 359 -20.45 -16.22 -17.64
CA VAL A 359 -20.62 -17.64 -17.29
C VAL A 359 -20.14 -17.88 -15.87
N ASP A 360 -18.98 -17.32 -15.51
CA ASP A 360 -18.31 -17.61 -14.26
C ASP A 360 -18.50 -16.51 -13.17
N TYR A 361 -19.19 -15.40 -13.48
CA TYR A 361 -19.31 -14.22 -12.61
C TYR A 361 -20.74 -13.74 -12.33
#